data_AF-A0AAW4RSR3-F1
#
_entry.id   AF-A0AAW4RSR3-F1
#
_cell.length_a   1.000
_cell.length_b   1.000
_cell.length_c   1.000
_cell.angle_alpha   90.00
_cell.angle_beta   90.00
_cell.angle_gamma   90.00
#
_symmetry.space_group_name_H-M   'P 1'
#
loop_
_entity.id
_entity.type
_entity.pdbx_description
1 polymer ?
#
loop_
_entity_poly.entity_id
_entity_poly.type
_entity_poly.pdbx_seq_one_letter_code
_entity_poly.pdbx_strand_id
1 'polypeptide(L)'
;MSEPHPLNQAVIAQALYDLRNGQLRRCKSMGFGEEELDALKHPVLISVLANASVSWCSVTVNREVLLRLLKQAQDVEKEIATVDRMLRLAASTEMVSRFYGLTHQEVALRREVLGLPKRKGRHAVLDEAQDTELWRQWKAVTSSRNVDLEDDTSILDAAMDLAEGMSLPLSVVWAAIKKWIDQGLG
;
A
#
# COMPACT_ATOMS: atom_id res chain seq x y z
N MET A 1 -14.83 -25.63 35.61
CA MET A 1 -14.11 -24.41 36.03
C MET A 1 -14.36 -23.36 34.95
N SER A 2 -14.85 -22.18 35.29
CA SER A 2 -15.10 -21.13 34.31
C SER A 2 -13.77 -20.63 33.75
N GLU A 3 -13.65 -20.55 32.42
CA GLU A 3 -12.44 -20.04 31.78
C GLU A 3 -12.27 -18.55 32.07
N PRO A 4 -11.03 -18.10 32.34
CA PRO A 4 -10.75 -16.69 32.62
C PRO A 4 -11.05 -15.84 31.39
N HIS A 5 -11.58 -14.63 31.60
CA HIS A 5 -12.00 -13.78 30.49
C HIS A 5 -10.76 -13.23 29.74
N PRO A 6 -10.57 -13.52 28.43
CA PRO A 6 -9.34 -13.17 27.71
C PRO A 6 -9.03 -11.66 27.69
N LEU A 7 -10.07 -10.81 27.69
CA LEU A 7 -9.86 -9.36 27.73
C LEU A 7 -9.27 -8.90 29.06
N ASN A 8 -9.64 -9.52 30.18
CA ASN A 8 -9.07 -9.17 31.49
C ASN A 8 -7.57 -9.45 31.49
N GLN A 9 -7.16 -10.59 30.93
CA GLN A 9 -5.74 -10.94 30.79
C GLN A 9 -4.98 -9.96 29.89
N ALA A 10 -5.56 -9.60 28.74
CA ALA A 10 -4.94 -8.65 27.81
C ALA A 10 -4.76 -7.26 28.45
N VAL A 11 -5.78 -6.74 29.13
CA VAL A 11 -5.70 -5.44 29.80
C VAL A 11 -4.70 -5.46 30.97
N ILE A 12 -4.65 -6.53 31.77
CA ILE A 12 -3.64 -6.67 32.83
C ILE A 12 -2.23 -6.73 32.26
N ALA A 13 -2.00 -7.53 31.21
CA ALA A 13 -0.70 -7.61 30.57
C ALA A 13 -0.23 -6.24 30.06
N GLN A 14 -1.13 -5.48 29.42
CA GLN A 14 -0.85 -4.13 28.94
C GLN A 14 -0.58 -3.15 30.09
N ALA A 15 -1.41 -3.16 31.14
CA ALA A 15 -1.24 -2.29 32.31
C ALA A 15 0.09 -2.55 33.03
N LEU A 16 0.50 -3.80 33.17
CA LEU A 16 1.80 -4.16 33.76
C LEU A 16 2.97 -3.74 32.88
N TYR A 17 2.84 -3.87 31.55
CA TYR A 17 3.84 -3.37 30.60
C TYR A 17 4.02 -1.84 30.74
N ASP A 18 2.92 -1.10 30.78
CA ASP A 18 2.95 0.36 30.91
C ASP A 18 3.50 0.79 32.28
N LEU A 19 3.11 0.13 33.37
CA LEU A 19 3.64 0.38 34.72
C LEU A 19 5.16 0.14 34.79
N ARG A 20 5.65 -0.97 34.23
CA ARG A 20 7.09 -1.28 34.18
C ARG A 20 7.88 -0.20 33.44
N ASN A 21 7.28 0.44 32.44
CA ASN A 21 7.89 1.48 31.64
C ASN A 21 7.63 2.91 32.16
N GLY A 22 7.03 3.06 33.35
CA GLY A 22 6.71 4.37 33.95
C GLY A 22 5.58 5.12 33.25
N GLN A 23 4.77 4.44 32.44
CA GLN A 23 3.73 5.03 31.60
C GLN A 23 2.37 5.13 32.32
N LEU A 24 2.35 5.66 33.55
CA LEU A 24 1.13 5.74 34.37
C LEU A 24 -0.04 6.46 33.68
N ARG A 25 0.25 7.44 32.82
CA ARG A 25 -0.78 8.15 32.02
C ARG A 25 -1.55 7.20 31.10
N ARG A 26 -0.89 6.17 30.55
CA ARG A 26 -1.53 5.18 29.68
C ARG A 26 -2.46 4.26 30.48
N CYS A 27 -2.03 3.83 31.67
CA CYS A 27 -2.92 3.08 32.56
C CYS A 27 -4.15 3.90 32.97
N LYS A 28 -3.98 5.18 33.31
CA LYS A 28 -5.12 6.08 33.57
C LYS A 28 -6.04 6.24 32.34
N SER A 29 -5.48 6.29 31.13
CA SER A 29 -6.29 6.36 29.89
C SER A 29 -7.07 5.07 29.60
N MET A 30 -6.63 3.93 30.13
CA MET A 30 -7.37 2.66 30.09
C MET A 30 -8.49 2.60 31.13
N GLY A 31 -8.60 3.59 32.03
CA GLY A 31 -9.63 3.66 33.07
C GLY A 31 -9.18 3.20 34.45
N PHE A 32 -7.89 2.88 34.66
CA PHE A 32 -7.38 2.56 35.99
C PHE A 32 -7.29 3.83 36.87
N GLY A 33 -7.86 3.77 38.07
CA GLY A 33 -7.67 4.75 39.13
C GLY A 33 -6.43 4.45 39.97
N GLU A 34 -6.23 5.22 41.03
CA GLU A 34 -5.02 5.13 41.84
C GLU A 34 -4.99 3.88 42.73
N GLU A 35 -6.14 3.49 43.26
CA GLU A 35 -6.30 2.28 44.07
C GLU A 35 -6.02 1.01 43.25
N GLU A 36 -6.54 0.95 42.01
CA GLU A 36 -6.31 -0.20 41.14
C GLU A 36 -4.85 -0.28 40.70
N LEU A 37 -4.20 0.85 40.41
CA LEU A 37 -2.77 0.87 40.06
C LEU A 37 -1.88 0.48 41.25
N ASP A 38 -2.27 0.82 42.48
CA ASP A 38 -1.57 0.35 43.67
C ASP A 38 -1.75 -1.16 43.87
N ALA A 39 -2.96 -1.68 43.64
CA ALA A 39 -3.25 -3.12 43.67
C ALA A 39 -2.40 -3.92 42.67
N LEU A 40 -2.10 -3.36 41.49
CA LEU A 40 -1.24 -3.97 40.48
C LEU A 40 0.23 -4.13 40.91
N LYS A 41 0.65 -3.62 42.07
CA LYS A 41 1.98 -3.90 42.65
C LYS A 41 2.04 -5.26 43.33
N HIS A 42 0.89 -5.88 43.62
CA HIS A 42 0.81 -7.13 44.38
C HIS A 42 0.48 -8.32 43.46
N PRO A 43 1.38 -9.31 43.33
CA PRO A 43 1.19 -10.47 42.42
C PRO A 43 -0.10 -11.25 42.66
N VAL A 44 -0.56 -11.33 43.91
CA VAL A 44 -1.81 -12.02 44.27
C VAL A 44 -3.02 -11.31 43.66
N LEU A 45 -3.08 -9.98 43.73
CA LEU A 45 -4.19 -9.20 43.19
C LEU A 45 -4.20 -9.20 41.66
N ILE A 46 -3.02 -9.15 41.04
CA ILE A 46 -2.87 -9.35 39.59
C ILE A 46 -3.51 -10.68 39.16
N SER A 47 -3.19 -11.78 39.87
CA SER A 47 -3.72 -13.11 39.57
C SER A 47 -5.25 -13.16 39.69
N VAL A 48 -5.82 -12.51 40.71
CA VAL A 48 -7.28 -12.44 40.89
C VAL A 48 -7.94 -11.69 39.72
N LEU A 49 -7.40 -10.52 39.34
CA LEU A 49 -7.96 -9.72 38.26
C LEU A 49 -7.84 -10.40 36.89
N ALA A 50 -6.67 -10.98 36.58
CA ALA A 50 -6.42 -11.66 35.32
C ALA A 50 -7.27 -12.94 35.16
N ASN A 51 -7.54 -13.65 36.26
CA ASN A 51 -8.26 -14.92 36.24
C ASN A 51 -9.74 -14.81 36.63
N ALA A 52 -10.27 -13.58 36.78
CA ALA A 52 -11.68 -13.36 37.06
C ALA A 52 -12.55 -13.92 35.91
N SER A 53 -13.60 -14.66 36.27
CA SER A 53 -14.56 -15.22 35.32
C SER A 53 -15.57 -14.19 34.79
N VAL A 54 -15.66 -13.04 35.44
CA VAL A 54 -16.51 -11.91 35.01
C VAL A 54 -15.64 -10.90 34.27
N SER A 55 -16.12 -10.40 33.14
CA SER A 55 -15.44 -9.32 32.42
C SER A 55 -15.56 -8.02 33.21
N TRP A 56 -14.42 -7.46 33.60
CA TRP A 56 -14.35 -6.10 34.18
C TRP A 56 -13.77 -5.09 33.20
N CYS A 57 -13.23 -5.56 32.06
CA CYS A 57 -12.87 -4.71 30.93
C CYS A 57 -13.95 -4.72 29.84
N SER A 58 -14.11 -3.59 29.17
CA SER A 58 -14.78 -3.51 27.86
C SER A 58 -13.81 -2.88 26.86
N VAL A 59 -13.80 -3.39 25.63
CA VAL A 59 -12.96 -2.86 24.55
C VAL A 59 -13.85 -2.37 23.43
N THR A 60 -13.64 -1.13 22.99
CA THR A 60 -14.29 -0.57 21.82
C THR A 60 -13.23 -0.29 20.76
N VAL A 61 -13.47 -0.78 19.54
CA VAL A 61 -12.59 -0.51 18.41
C VAL A 61 -13.04 0.78 17.75
N ASN A 62 -12.14 1.75 17.61
CA ASN A 62 -12.39 2.92 16.78
C ASN A 62 -12.38 2.48 15.30
N ARG A 63 -13.55 2.11 14.79
CA ARG A 63 -13.72 1.57 13.44
C ARG A 63 -13.26 2.56 12.36
N GLU A 64 -13.49 3.85 12.55
CA GLU A 64 -13.11 4.88 11.57
C GLU A 64 -11.58 4.96 11.43
N VAL A 65 -10.87 5.01 12.55
CA VAL A 65 -9.40 5.02 12.56
C VAL A 65 -8.85 3.71 12.01
N LEU A 66 -9.40 2.56 12.41
CA LEU A 66 -8.99 1.25 11.91
C LEU A 66 -9.15 1.16 10.38
N LEU A 67 -10.32 1.54 9.85
CA LEU A 67 -10.56 1.53 8.41
C LEU A 67 -9.65 2.49 7.66
N ARG A 68 -9.37 3.66 8.23
CA ARG A 68 -8.42 4.62 7.64
C ARG A 68 -7.00 4.05 7.57
N LEU A 69 -6.53 3.40 8.64
CA LEU A 69 -5.21 2.75 8.67
C LEU A 69 -5.13 1.60 7.65
N LEU A 70 -6.17 0.77 7.57
CA LEU A 70 -6.25 -0.31 6.58
C LEU A 70 -6.26 0.23 5.16
N LYS A 71 -7.02 1.29 4.89
CA LYS A 71 -7.05 1.92 3.57
C LYS A 71 -5.68 2.50 3.20
N GLN A 72 -5.02 3.19 4.12
CA GLN A 72 -3.67 3.71 3.89
C GLN A 72 -2.67 2.59 3.60
N ALA A 73 -2.73 1.48 4.34
CA ALA A 73 -1.88 0.32 4.08
C ALA A 73 -2.15 -0.30 2.71
N GLN A 74 -3.42 -0.44 2.32
CA GLN A 74 -3.81 -0.93 0.99
C GLN A 74 -3.38 0.02 -0.12
N ASP A 75 -3.49 1.33 0.08
CA ASP A 75 -3.08 2.33 -0.90
C ASP A 75 -1.56 2.27 -1.13
N VAL A 76 -0.77 2.13 -0.06
CA VAL A 76 0.69 1.91 -0.15
C VAL A 76 1.03 0.58 -0.83
N GLU A 77 0.34 -0.51 -0.49
CA GLU A 77 0.58 -1.82 -1.12
C GLU A 77 0.22 -1.80 -2.61
N LYS A 78 -0.88 -1.14 -2.99
CA LYS A 78 -1.26 -0.92 -4.38
C LYS A 78 -0.23 -0.07 -5.12
N GLU A 79 0.25 1.01 -4.51
CA GLU A 79 1.29 1.86 -5.09
C GLU A 79 2.56 1.07 -5.39
N ILE A 80 3.03 0.29 -4.39
CA ILE A 80 4.16 -0.64 -4.51
C ILE A 80 3.94 -1.65 -5.65
N ALA A 81 2.76 -2.27 -5.72
CA ALA A 81 2.42 -3.23 -6.75
C ALA A 81 2.39 -2.59 -8.16
N THR A 82 1.87 -1.37 -8.29
CA THR A 82 1.83 -0.67 -9.57
C THR A 82 3.23 -0.24 -10.02
N VAL A 83 4.07 0.26 -9.11
CA VAL A 83 5.48 0.55 -9.42
C VAL A 83 6.21 -0.71 -9.89
N ASP A 84 6.00 -1.86 -9.23
CA ASP A 84 6.59 -3.13 -9.65
C ASP A 84 6.11 -3.55 -11.04
N ARG A 85 4.81 -3.39 -11.31
CA ARG A 85 4.21 -3.65 -12.63
C ARG A 85 4.86 -2.78 -13.70
N MET A 86 4.96 -1.47 -13.47
CA MET A 86 5.65 -0.54 -14.38
C MET A 86 7.08 -1.00 -14.69
N LEU A 87 7.86 -1.36 -13.66
CA LEU A 87 9.25 -1.77 -13.84
C LEU A 87 9.39 -3.08 -14.61
N ARG A 88 8.50 -4.06 -14.35
CA ARG A 88 8.44 -5.33 -15.10
C ARG A 88 8.06 -5.12 -16.57
N LEU A 89 7.16 -4.18 -16.84
CA LEU A 89 6.79 -3.75 -18.19
C LEU A 89 7.83 -2.81 -18.83
N ALA A 90 9.02 -2.68 -18.25
CA ALA A 90 10.10 -1.85 -18.76
C ALA A 90 9.74 -0.36 -18.91
N ALA A 91 9.03 0.20 -17.91
CA ALA A 91 8.96 1.65 -17.71
C ALA A 91 10.37 2.25 -17.58
N SER A 92 10.53 3.48 -18.06
CA SER A 92 11.74 4.25 -17.82
C SER A 92 11.80 4.73 -16.36
N THR A 93 13.01 5.00 -15.86
CA THR A 93 13.16 5.62 -14.53
C THR A 93 12.42 6.95 -14.45
N GLU A 94 12.46 7.75 -15.52
CA GLU A 94 11.74 9.02 -15.60
C GLU A 94 10.22 8.85 -15.46
N MET A 95 9.63 7.81 -16.06
CA MET A 95 8.19 7.53 -15.87
C MET A 95 7.87 7.21 -14.41
N VAL A 96 8.64 6.31 -13.78
CA VAL A 96 8.39 5.92 -12.39
C VAL A 96 8.58 7.13 -11.45
N SER A 97 9.60 7.97 -11.70
CA SER A 97 9.79 9.22 -10.97
C SER A 97 8.64 10.21 -11.15
N ARG A 98 8.12 10.37 -12.38
CA ARG A 98 7.00 11.28 -12.67
C ARG A 98 5.71 10.87 -11.97
N PHE A 99 5.37 9.58 -12.01
CA PHE A 99 4.09 9.08 -11.50
C PHE A 99 4.08 8.81 -9.99
N TYR A 100 5.24 8.41 -9.43
CA TYR A 100 5.31 7.94 -8.05
C TYR A 100 6.38 8.66 -7.22
N GLY A 101 7.09 9.64 -7.77
CA GLY A 101 8.04 10.46 -7.02
C GLY A 101 9.33 9.77 -6.59
N LEU A 102 9.57 8.52 -7.02
CA LEU A 102 10.79 7.81 -6.67
C LEU A 102 12.02 8.48 -7.29
N THR A 103 13.10 8.59 -6.52
CA THR A 103 14.41 9.01 -6.98
C THR A 103 15.04 7.95 -7.90
N HIS A 104 16.03 8.35 -8.71
CA HIS A 104 16.79 7.41 -9.53
C HIS A 104 17.44 6.27 -8.72
N GLN A 105 17.88 6.56 -7.49
CA GLN A 105 18.48 5.57 -6.59
C GLN A 105 17.44 4.55 -6.10
N GLU A 106 16.25 5.02 -5.69
CA GLU A 106 15.15 4.14 -5.26
C GLU A 106 14.66 3.25 -6.40
N VAL A 107 14.54 3.79 -7.62
CA VAL A 107 14.20 3.00 -8.81
C VAL A 107 15.28 1.95 -9.10
N ALA A 108 16.56 2.32 -9.03
CA ALA A 108 17.66 1.39 -9.26
C ALA A 108 17.66 0.24 -8.24
N LEU A 109 17.51 0.57 -6.95
CA LEU A 109 17.41 -0.41 -5.87
C LEU A 109 16.21 -1.35 -6.06
N ARG A 110 15.05 -0.79 -6.40
CA ARG A 110 13.84 -1.59 -6.62
C ARG A 110 13.96 -2.54 -7.81
N ARG A 111 14.61 -2.12 -8.90
CA ARG A 111 14.92 -2.99 -10.05
C ARG A 111 15.83 -4.16 -9.66
N GLU A 112 16.79 -3.92 -8.76
CA GLU A 112 17.67 -4.96 -8.22
C GLU A 112 16.89 -5.95 -7.35
N VAL A 113 16.02 -5.46 -6.46
CA VAL A 113 15.12 -6.30 -5.65
C VAL A 113 14.21 -7.18 -6.51
N LEU A 114 13.71 -6.65 -7.63
CA LEU A 114 12.87 -7.39 -8.58
C LEU A 114 13.67 -8.35 -9.49
N GLY A 115 15.01 -8.38 -9.40
CA GLY A 115 15.86 -9.20 -10.25
C GLY A 115 15.83 -8.80 -11.73
N LEU A 116 15.49 -7.55 -12.04
CA LEU A 116 15.37 -7.09 -13.42
C LEU A 116 16.76 -6.89 -14.05
N PRO A 117 16.94 -7.26 -15.33
CA PRO A 117 18.24 -7.13 -15.99
C PRO A 117 18.68 -5.66 -16.07
N LYS A 118 19.98 -5.42 -15.83
CA LYS A 118 20.63 -4.13 -16.07
C LYS A 118 20.73 -3.90 -17.58
N ARG A 119 19.70 -3.30 -18.17
CA ARG A 119 19.68 -2.99 -19.61
C ARG A 119 20.57 -1.77 -19.91
N LYS A 120 21.40 -1.89 -20.95
CA LYS A 120 22.18 -0.77 -21.52
C LYS A 120 21.48 -0.27 -22.79
N GLY A 121 21.22 1.02 -22.86
CA GLY A 121 20.64 1.69 -24.03
C GLY A 121 19.11 1.81 -24.03
N ARG A 122 18.59 2.63 -24.95
CA ARG A 122 17.15 2.85 -25.14
C ARG A 122 16.46 1.62 -25.74
N HIS A 123 15.16 1.50 -25.52
CA HIS A 123 14.35 0.53 -26.26
C HIS A 123 14.35 0.87 -27.75
N ALA A 124 14.27 -0.16 -28.60
CA ALA A 124 14.05 0.04 -30.02
C ALA A 124 12.70 0.74 -30.23
N VAL A 125 12.63 1.59 -31.24
CA VAL A 125 11.37 2.21 -31.68
C VAL A 125 10.48 1.13 -32.29
N LEU A 126 9.16 1.33 -32.23
CA LEU A 126 8.17 0.44 -32.86
C LEU A 126 8.45 0.34 -34.36
N ASP A 127 8.30 -0.86 -34.91
CA ASP A 127 8.18 -1.03 -36.35
C ASP A 127 6.77 -0.60 -36.84
N GLU A 128 6.59 -0.50 -38.15
CA GLU A 128 5.34 -0.01 -38.74
C GLU A 128 4.13 -0.91 -38.41
N ALA A 129 4.34 -2.23 -38.31
CA ALA A 129 3.29 -3.18 -37.97
C ALA A 129 2.89 -3.07 -36.50
N GLN A 130 3.87 -2.92 -35.60
CA GLN A 130 3.67 -2.70 -34.18
C GLN A 130 2.99 -1.36 -33.90
N ASP A 131 3.39 -0.28 -34.59
CA ASP A 131 2.79 1.05 -34.46
C ASP A 131 1.31 1.04 -34.89
N THR A 132 1.03 0.43 -36.04
CA THR A 132 -0.34 0.29 -36.58
C THR A 132 -1.23 -0.54 -35.65
N GLU A 133 -0.71 -1.65 -35.14
CA GLU A 133 -1.47 -2.51 -34.24
C GLU A 133 -1.70 -1.84 -32.88
N LEU A 134 -0.70 -1.14 -32.34
CA LEU A 134 -0.83 -0.41 -31.09
C LEU A 134 -1.88 0.69 -31.22
N TRP A 135 -1.89 1.41 -32.34
CA TRP A 135 -2.88 2.42 -32.64
C TRP A 135 -4.30 1.83 -32.68
N ARG A 136 -4.47 0.69 -33.36
CA ARG A 136 -5.77 0.00 -33.45
C ARG A 136 -6.29 -0.41 -32.06
N GLN A 137 -5.43 -0.99 -31.23
CA GLN A 137 -5.81 -1.40 -29.88
C GLN A 137 -6.06 -0.19 -28.96
N TRP A 138 -5.25 0.86 -29.07
CA TRP A 138 -5.47 2.12 -28.35
C TRP A 138 -6.85 2.72 -28.65
N LYS A 139 -7.22 2.85 -29.93
CA LYS A 139 -8.55 3.36 -30.32
C LYS A 139 -9.69 2.48 -29.82
N ALA A 140 -9.51 1.16 -29.81
CA ALA A 140 -10.50 0.25 -29.26
C ALA A 140 -10.64 0.45 -27.73
N VAL A 141 -9.53 0.62 -27.02
CA VAL A 141 -9.52 0.86 -25.57
C VAL A 141 -10.14 2.21 -25.23
N THR A 142 -9.81 3.30 -25.92
CA THR A 142 -10.41 4.62 -25.66
C THR A 142 -11.89 4.70 -26.02
N SER A 143 -12.35 3.87 -26.96
CA SER A 143 -13.78 3.80 -27.33
C SER A 143 -14.61 2.90 -26.42
N SER A 144 -13.99 1.89 -25.79
CA SER A 144 -14.69 0.87 -24.98
C SER A 144 -14.54 1.06 -23.47
N ARG A 145 -13.39 1.55 -23.01
CA ARG A 145 -13.16 2.03 -21.65
C ARG A 145 -13.31 3.54 -21.64
N ASN A 146 -13.93 4.07 -20.60
CA ASN A 146 -14.00 5.51 -20.34
C ASN A 146 -12.61 6.00 -19.86
N VAL A 147 -11.60 5.91 -20.73
CA VAL A 147 -10.25 6.43 -20.48
C VAL A 147 -10.35 7.94 -20.50
N ASP A 148 -10.03 8.56 -19.37
CA ASP A 148 -9.98 10.01 -19.27
C ASP A 148 -8.65 10.48 -19.88
N LEU A 149 -8.72 11.11 -21.04
CA LEU A 149 -7.55 11.60 -21.76
C LEU A 149 -6.91 12.83 -21.10
N GLU A 150 -7.57 13.45 -20.12
CA GLU A 150 -7.02 14.52 -19.31
C GLU A 150 -6.32 13.99 -18.04
N ASP A 151 -6.56 12.73 -17.66
CA ASP A 151 -5.89 12.07 -16.52
C ASP A 151 -4.75 11.15 -16.98
N ASP A 152 -3.51 11.61 -16.74
CA ASP A 152 -2.29 10.84 -16.99
C ASP A 152 -2.29 9.46 -16.34
N THR A 153 -2.97 9.29 -15.20
CA THR A 153 -3.04 8.02 -14.47
C THR A 153 -3.94 7.03 -15.20
N SER A 154 -5.11 7.48 -15.66
CA SER A 154 -6.02 6.72 -16.52
C SER A 154 -5.33 6.26 -17.81
N ILE A 155 -4.56 7.15 -18.45
CA ILE A 155 -3.76 6.82 -19.63
C ILE A 155 -2.65 5.82 -19.29
N LEU A 156 -1.99 5.95 -18.12
CA LEU A 156 -0.92 5.04 -17.71
C LEU A 156 -1.45 3.63 -17.51
N ASP A 157 -2.60 3.47 -16.87
CA ASP A 157 -3.25 2.17 -16.68
C ASP A 157 -3.58 1.50 -18.02
N ALA A 158 -4.15 2.26 -18.96
CA ALA A 158 -4.40 1.77 -20.31
C ALA A 158 -3.11 1.41 -21.06
N ALA A 159 -2.05 2.22 -20.93
CA ALA A 159 -0.76 1.96 -21.53
C ALA A 159 -0.09 0.71 -20.96
N MET A 160 -0.22 0.46 -19.65
CA MET A 160 0.27 -0.77 -19.01
C MET A 160 -0.43 -2.00 -19.55
N ASP A 161 -1.76 -1.96 -19.71
CA ASP A 161 -2.53 -3.08 -20.27
C ASP A 161 -2.15 -3.37 -21.72
N LEU A 162 -1.92 -2.33 -22.53
CA LEU A 162 -1.46 -2.47 -23.92
C LEU A 162 -0.03 -3.00 -24.01
N ALA A 163 0.88 -2.48 -23.18
CA ALA A 163 2.25 -2.96 -23.09
C ALA A 163 2.32 -4.44 -22.72
N GLU A 164 1.48 -4.88 -21.77
CA GLU A 164 1.37 -6.28 -21.36
C GLU A 164 0.77 -7.16 -22.46
N GLY A 165 -0.35 -6.73 -23.07
CA GLY A 165 -1.02 -7.48 -24.13
C GLY A 165 -0.19 -7.63 -25.42
N MET A 166 0.64 -6.63 -25.75
CA MET A 166 1.49 -6.63 -26.94
C MET A 166 2.92 -7.07 -26.66
N SER A 167 3.28 -7.35 -25.40
CA SER A 167 4.66 -7.62 -24.97
C SER A 167 5.66 -6.54 -25.42
N LEU A 168 5.21 -5.28 -25.41
CA LEU A 168 6.01 -4.13 -25.79
C LEU A 168 6.51 -3.38 -24.55
N PRO A 169 7.68 -2.72 -24.61
CA PRO A 169 8.15 -1.91 -23.49
C PRO A 169 7.20 -0.75 -23.21
N LEU A 170 6.76 -0.60 -21.96
CA LEU A 170 5.85 0.45 -21.50
C LEU A 170 6.37 1.85 -21.83
N SER A 171 7.69 2.07 -21.75
CA SER A 171 8.27 3.36 -22.14
C SER A 171 8.04 3.72 -23.61
N VAL A 172 7.96 2.72 -24.49
CA VAL A 172 7.75 2.91 -25.94
C VAL A 172 6.26 3.11 -26.21
N VAL A 173 5.41 2.27 -25.62
CA VAL A 173 3.94 2.38 -25.72
C VAL A 173 3.47 3.74 -25.22
N TRP A 174 3.95 4.17 -24.05
CA TRP A 174 3.65 5.48 -23.47
C TRP A 174 4.04 6.64 -24.39
N ALA A 175 5.24 6.59 -24.98
CA ALA A 175 5.70 7.64 -25.88
C ALA A 175 4.85 7.74 -27.16
N ALA A 176 4.42 6.60 -27.71
CA ALA A 176 3.52 6.57 -28.88
C ALA A 176 2.14 7.14 -28.55
N ILE A 177 1.54 6.71 -27.44
CA ILE A 177 0.23 7.19 -26.99
C ILE A 177 0.27 8.70 -26.71
N LYS A 178 1.28 9.18 -25.98
CA LYS A 178 1.42 10.61 -25.71
C LYS A 178 1.55 11.43 -26.98
N LYS A 179 2.34 10.96 -27.96
CA LYS A 179 2.45 11.60 -29.27
C LYS A 179 1.09 11.72 -29.97
N TRP A 180 0.23 10.70 -29.90
CA TRP A 180 -1.11 10.77 -30.50
C TRP A 180 -2.03 11.74 -29.77
N ILE A 181 -2.01 11.73 -28.44
CA ILE A 181 -2.80 12.67 -27.62
C ILE A 181 -2.38 14.12 -27.91
N ASP A 182 -1.07 14.39 -27.97
CA ASP A 182 -0.52 15.71 -28.30
C ASP A 182 -0.92 16.18 -29.72
N GLN A 183 -1.19 15.24 -30.62
CA GLN A 183 -1.68 15.49 -31.99
C GLN A 183 -3.21 15.62 -32.07
N GLY A 184 -3.92 15.49 -30.95
CA GLY A 184 -5.40 15.51 -30.90
C GLY A 184 -6.05 14.23 -31.43
N LEU A 185 -5.31 13.13 -31.47
CA LEU A 185 -5.73 11.83 -32.02
C LEU A 185 -6.25 10.86 -30.93
N GLY A 186 -6.74 11.38 -29.80
CA GLY A 186 -7.38 10.60 -28.72
C GLY A 186 -8.55 9.75 -29.18
#